data_AF-A0A9X9A1U3-F1
#
_entry.id   AF-A0A9X9A1U3-F1
#
_cell.length_a   1.000
_cell.length_b   1.000
_cell.length_c   1.000
_cell.angle_alpha   90.00
_cell.angle_beta   90.00
_cell.angle_gamma   90.00
#
_symmetry.space_group_name_H-M   'P 1'
#
loop_
_entity.id
_entity.type
_entity.pdbx_description
1 polymer ?
#
loop_
_entity_poly.entity_id
_entity_poly.type
_entity_poly.pdbx_seq_one_letter_code
_entity_poly.pdbx_strand_id
1 'polypeptide(L)'
;KLLGVSSGDTVFCSTLTFIASANPIIYQGAEPVFIDSEPETWNMSPTALEKAFKNEIRLGRLPKAVVVVHLFGQSAKMDEIITICNNYGVPIVEDSAESLGTIYKGKQTGSFGEFGIFSFNGNKTITTSGG
;
A
#
# COMPACT_ATOMS: atom_id res chain seq x y z
N LYS A 1 13.68 9.69 -7.50
CA LYS A 1 12.74 8.54 -7.34
C LYS A 1 13.34 7.60 -6.30
N LEU A 2 12.70 7.38 -5.15
CA LEU A 2 13.32 6.69 -4.00
C LEU A 2 13.37 5.17 -4.17
N LEU A 3 12.28 4.53 -4.60
CA LEU A 3 12.21 3.08 -4.88
C LEU A 3 12.58 2.70 -6.32
N GLY A 4 12.99 3.67 -7.13
CA GLY A 4 13.36 3.44 -8.53
C GLY A 4 12.22 2.95 -9.45
N VAL A 5 10.95 3.13 -9.08
CA VAL A 5 9.79 2.80 -9.93
C VAL A 5 9.83 3.60 -11.24
N SER A 6 9.65 2.91 -12.36
CA SER A 6 9.81 3.43 -13.71
C SER A 6 8.90 2.73 -14.72
N SER A 7 9.01 3.13 -15.99
CA SER A 7 8.18 2.53 -17.03
C SER A 7 8.52 1.06 -17.24
N GLY A 8 7.47 0.22 -17.35
CA GLY A 8 7.58 -1.22 -17.47
C GLY A 8 7.60 -1.98 -16.14
N ASP A 9 7.71 -1.27 -15.01
CA ASP A 9 7.54 -1.87 -13.68
C ASP A 9 6.05 -2.10 -13.37
N THR A 10 5.74 -3.14 -12.58
CA THR A 10 4.44 -3.30 -11.93
C THR A 10 4.52 -2.85 -10.48
N VAL A 11 3.42 -2.35 -9.92
CA VAL A 11 3.29 -2.02 -8.49
C VAL A 11 1.97 -2.57 -7.98
N PHE A 12 2.01 -3.31 -6.88
CA PHE A 12 0.79 -3.83 -6.26
C PHE A 12 0.10 -2.69 -5.50
N CYS A 13 -1.21 -2.55 -5.66
CA CYS A 13 -1.98 -1.49 -5.03
C CYS A 13 -3.31 -2.05 -4.51
N SER A 14 -3.78 -1.52 -3.39
CA SER A 14 -5.13 -1.82 -2.88
C SER A 14 -6.19 -1.46 -3.93
N THR A 15 -7.15 -2.35 -4.21
CA THR A 15 -8.24 -2.07 -5.15
C THR A 15 -9.30 -1.15 -4.55
N LEU A 16 -9.63 -1.38 -3.28
CA LEU A 16 -10.59 -0.56 -2.52
C LEU A 16 -9.81 0.56 -1.83
N THR A 17 -9.75 1.72 -2.47
CA THR A 17 -9.05 2.90 -1.98
C THR A 17 -9.50 4.16 -2.73
N PHE A 18 -9.02 5.32 -2.30
CA PHE A 18 -9.05 6.54 -3.10
C PHE A 18 -8.03 6.49 -4.24
N ILE A 19 -8.37 7.05 -5.40
CA ILE A 19 -7.57 6.94 -6.64
C ILE A 19 -6.12 7.47 -6.50
N ALA A 20 -5.87 8.34 -5.52
CA ALA A 20 -4.53 8.88 -5.27
C ALA A 20 -3.50 7.84 -4.83
N SER A 21 -3.91 6.64 -4.39
CA SER A 21 -2.96 5.55 -4.11
C SER A 21 -2.42 4.93 -5.42
N ALA A 22 -3.21 4.94 -6.49
CA ALA A 22 -2.86 4.31 -7.78
C ALA A 22 -2.28 5.31 -8.79
N ASN A 23 -2.77 6.55 -8.81
CA ASN A 23 -2.33 7.58 -9.76
C ASN A 23 -0.80 7.81 -9.78
N PRO A 24 -0.08 7.88 -8.65
CA PRO A 24 1.37 8.04 -8.64
C PRO A 24 2.11 6.93 -9.37
N ILE A 25 1.58 5.70 -9.37
CA ILE A 25 2.13 4.56 -10.11
C ILE A 25 2.11 4.88 -11.61
N ILE A 26 0.96 5.31 -12.12
CA ILE A 26 0.76 5.71 -13.51
C ILE A 26 1.63 6.93 -13.88
N TYR A 27 1.76 7.91 -12.98
CA TYR A 27 2.62 9.08 -13.20
C TYR A 27 4.10 8.70 -13.36
N GLN A 28 4.54 7.56 -12.80
CA GLN A 28 5.87 7.03 -13.03
C GLN A 28 6.02 6.21 -14.32
N GLY A 29 4.91 5.97 -15.05
CA GLY A 29 4.84 5.10 -16.22
C GLY A 29 4.75 3.60 -15.89
N ALA A 30 4.55 3.27 -14.61
CA ALA A 30 4.41 1.89 -14.13
C ALA A 30 2.94 1.43 -14.20
N GLU A 31 2.73 0.12 -14.10
CA GLU A 31 1.42 -0.52 -14.16
C GLU A 31 0.92 -0.91 -12.75
N PRO A 32 -0.24 -0.40 -12.29
CA PRO A 32 -0.84 -0.85 -11.05
C PRO A 32 -1.48 -2.23 -11.24
N VAL A 33 -1.14 -3.16 -10.36
CA VAL A 33 -1.82 -4.46 -10.24
C VAL A 33 -2.65 -4.44 -8.97
N PHE A 34 -3.98 -4.51 -9.14
CA PHE A 34 -4.90 -4.35 -8.04
C PHE A 34 -5.03 -5.63 -7.20
N ILE A 35 -4.89 -5.46 -5.89
CA ILE A 35 -5.04 -6.50 -4.89
C ILE A 35 -6.35 -6.30 -4.15
N ASP A 36 -7.12 -7.38 -4.03
CA ASP A 36 -8.45 -7.35 -3.42
C ASP A 36 -8.39 -7.10 -1.90
N SER A 37 -9.50 -6.62 -1.35
CA SER A 37 -9.68 -6.39 0.08
C SER A 37 -10.17 -7.63 0.81
N GLU A 38 -9.89 -7.72 2.12
CA GLU A 38 -10.52 -8.70 3.00
C GLU A 38 -11.71 -8.08 3.77
N PRO A 39 -12.72 -8.88 4.17
CA PRO A 39 -13.99 -8.32 4.65
C PRO A 39 -13.96 -7.83 6.11
N GLU A 40 -12.92 -8.13 6.90
CA GLU A 40 -12.88 -7.75 8.32
C GLU A 40 -12.41 -6.31 8.55
N THR A 41 -11.46 -5.82 7.76
CA THR A 41 -10.91 -4.45 7.85
C THR A 41 -11.05 -3.65 6.57
N TRP A 42 -11.42 -4.31 5.46
CA TRP A 42 -11.60 -3.73 4.13
C TRP A 42 -10.28 -3.23 3.50
N ASN A 43 -9.17 -3.53 4.16
CA ASN A 43 -7.83 -3.28 3.64
C ASN A 43 -7.37 -4.46 2.78
N MET A 44 -6.20 -4.30 2.16
CA MET A 44 -5.57 -5.32 1.31
C MET A 44 -5.57 -6.70 1.97
N SER A 45 -6.12 -7.69 1.27
CA SER A 45 -6.17 -9.08 1.73
C SER A 45 -4.78 -9.74 1.64
N PRO A 46 -4.20 -10.23 2.75
CA PRO A 46 -2.94 -10.96 2.72
C PRO A 46 -3.01 -12.20 1.80
N THR A 47 -4.16 -12.88 1.77
CA THR A 47 -4.39 -14.04 0.90
C THR A 47 -4.38 -13.65 -0.59
N ALA A 48 -5.01 -12.52 -0.95
CA ALA A 48 -5.00 -12.03 -2.32
C ALA A 48 -3.60 -11.54 -2.73
N LEU A 49 -2.89 -10.88 -1.81
CA LEU A 49 -1.51 -10.42 -2.01
C LEU A 49 -0.55 -11.57 -2.31
N GLU A 50 -0.55 -12.61 -1.46
CA GLU A 50 0.26 -13.83 -1.64
C GLU A 50 -0.05 -14.51 -2.99
N LYS A 51 -1.34 -14.57 -3.37
CA LYS A 51 -1.76 -15.12 -4.66
C LYS A 51 -1.22 -14.30 -5.83
N ALA A 52 -1.23 -12.97 -5.73
CA ALA A 52 -0.72 -12.08 -6.76
C ALA A 52 0.80 -12.25 -6.93
N PHE A 53 1.56 -12.30 -5.83
CA PHE A 53 3.01 -12.60 -5.89
C PHE A 53 3.30 -13.92 -6.58
N LYS A 54 2.59 -15.00 -6.20
CA LYS A 54 2.74 -16.32 -6.84
C LYS A 54 2.45 -16.28 -8.34
N ASN A 55 1.47 -15.50 -8.76
CA ASN A 55 1.14 -15.36 -10.18
C ASN A 55 2.23 -14.59 -10.94
N GLU A 56 2.69 -13.46 -10.42
CA GLU A 56 3.72 -12.63 -11.07
C GLU A 56 5.05 -13.38 -11.19
N ILE A 57 5.45 -14.14 -10.16
CA ILE A 57 6.65 -14.98 -10.21
C ILE A 57 6.57 -16.03 -11.30
N ARG A 58 5.40 -16.65 -11.52
CA ARG A 58 5.20 -17.60 -12.62
C ARG A 58 5.33 -16.93 -13.99
N LEU A 59 5.06 -15.64 -14.08
CA LEU A 59 5.28 -14.82 -15.28
C LEU A 59 6.72 -14.30 -15.39
N GLY A 60 7.60 -14.64 -14.45
CA GLY A 60 9.01 -14.25 -14.46
C GLY A 60 9.26 -12.80 -14.07
N ARG A 61 8.31 -12.16 -13.37
CA ARG A 61 8.42 -10.77 -12.91
C ARG A 61 8.01 -10.62 -11.45
N LEU A 62 8.47 -9.56 -10.82
CA LEU A 62 8.07 -9.17 -9.47
C LEU A 62 7.66 -7.69 -9.48
N PRO A 63 6.66 -7.30 -8.69
CA PRO A 63 6.34 -5.90 -8.53
C PRO A 63 7.49 -5.15 -7.89
N LYS A 64 7.65 -3.89 -8.25
CA LYS A 64 8.70 -3.01 -7.74
C LYS A 64 8.42 -2.53 -6.32
N ALA A 65 7.15 -2.47 -5.94
CA ALA A 65 6.69 -2.06 -4.61
C ALA A 65 5.26 -2.57 -4.37
N VAL A 66 4.83 -2.52 -3.11
CA VAL A 66 3.42 -2.70 -2.70
C VAL A 66 2.93 -1.43 -2.00
N VAL A 67 1.84 -0.85 -2.49
CA VAL A 67 1.15 0.29 -1.86
C VAL A 67 -0.02 -0.23 -1.04
N VAL A 68 0.12 -0.16 0.29
CA VAL A 68 -0.87 -0.64 1.27
C VAL A 68 -1.60 0.56 1.84
N VAL A 69 -2.93 0.53 1.81
CA VAL A 69 -3.77 1.62 2.33
C VAL A 69 -4.28 1.24 3.70
N HIS A 70 -4.38 2.21 4.59
CA HIS A 70 -5.07 2.11 5.88
C HIS A 70 -6.39 2.85 5.83
N LEU A 71 -7.40 2.16 5.29
CA LEU A 71 -8.69 2.72 4.96
C LEU A 71 -9.51 3.05 6.23
N PHE A 72 -10.21 4.17 6.20
CA PHE A 72 -11.13 4.62 7.26
C PHE A 72 -10.51 4.73 8.66
N GLY A 73 -9.20 4.96 8.72
CA GLY A 73 -8.46 5.01 9.98
C GLY A 73 -8.17 3.65 10.61
N GLN A 74 -8.51 2.55 9.94
CA GLN A 74 -8.21 1.20 10.39
C GLN A 74 -6.89 0.71 9.77
N SER A 75 -6.01 0.15 10.60
CA SER A 75 -4.79 -0.46 10.10
C SER A 75 -5.10 -1.71 9.28
N ALA A 76 -4.33 -1.90 8.21
CA ALA A 76 -4.26 -3.16 7.50
C ALA A 76 -3.65 -4.25 8.39
N LYS A 77 -3.76 -5.52 7.96
CA LYS A 77 -3.14 -6.68 8.60
C LYS A 77 -1.62 -6.69 8.35
N MET A 78 -0.92 -5.75 8.99
CA MET A 78 0.45 -5.38 8.65
C MET A 78 1.46 -6.47 8.94
N ASP A 79 1.33 -7.26 10.01
CA ASP A 79 2.26 -8.36 10.28
C ASP A 79 2.26 -9.38 9.15
N GLU A 80 1.08 -9.75 8.65
CA GLU A 80 0.90 -10.70 7.55
C GLU A 80 1.44 -10.11 6.24
N ILE A 81 1.09 -8.86 5.92
CA ILE A 81 1.54 -8.18 4.70
C ILE A 81 3.07 -8.02 4.68
N ILE A 82 3.67 -7.55 5.78
CA ILE A 82 5.12 -7.41 5.92
C ILE A 82 5.81 -8.75 5.75
N THR A 83 5.29 -9.81 6.38
CA THR A 83 5.85 -11.16 6.25
C THR A 83 5.86 -11.61 4.78
N ILE A 84 4.75 -11.41 4.06
CA ILE A 84 4.65 -11.74 2.63
C ILE A 84 5.65 -10.93 1.81
N CYS A 85 5.64 -9.60 1.94
CA CYS A 85 6.52 -8.71 1.18
C CYS A 85 8.01 -9.00 1.43
N ASN A 86 8.41 -9.29 2.68
CA ASN A 86 9.77 -9.66 3.03
C ASN A 86 10.20 -10.99 2.39
N ASN A 87 9.31 -11.98 2.32
CA ASN A 87 9.61 -13.25 1.65
C ASN A 87 9.94 -13.07 0.16
N TYR A 88 9.38 -12.04 -0.46
CA TYR A 88 9.61 -11.70 -1.86
C TYR A 88 10.64 -10.57 -2.06
N GLY A 89 11.16 -9.98 -0.98
CA GLY A 89 12.10 -8.86 -1.04
C GLY A 89 11.52 -7.60 -1.70
N VAL A 90 10.21 -7.37 -1.59
CA VAL A 90 9.53 -6.22 -2.21
C VAL A 90 9.17 -5.17 -1.16
N PRO A 91 9.57 -3.90 -1.34
CA PRO A 91 9.34 -2.84 -0.35
C PRO A 91 7.86 -2.42 -0.28
N ILE A 92 7.48 -1.90 0.89
CA ILE A 92 6.12 -1.43 1.18
C ILE A 92 6.09 0.09 1.25
N VAL A 93 5.09 0.68 0.62
CA VAL A 93 4.68 2.08 0.81
C VAL A 93 3.33 2.08 1.51
N GLU A 94 3.25 2.71 2.67
CA GLU A 94 2.01 2.87 3.41
C GLU A 94 1.31 4.17 3.01
N ASP A 95 0.11 4.05 2.48
CA ASP A 95 -0.84 5.15 2.37
C ASP A 95 -1.66 5.24 3.67
N SER A 96 -1.21 6.14 4.55
CA SER A 96 -1.80 6.45 5.84
C SER A 96 -2.61 7.75 5.80
N ALA A 97 -3.10 8.15 4.63
CA ALA A 97 -3.85 9.38 4.46
C ALA A 97 -5.11 9.46 5.32
N GLU A 98 -5.67 8.32 5.76
CA GLU A 98 -6.87 8.24 6.61
C GLU A 98 -6.57 7.77 8.03
N SER A 99 -5.32 7.41 8.36
CA SER A 99 -4.97 6.72 9.59
C SER A 99 -3.94 7.44 10.46
N LEU A 100 -3.72 8.73 10.25
CA LEU A 100 -2.87 9.51 11.14
C LEU A 100 -3.40 9.42 12.60
N GLY A 101 -2.59 8.85 13.49
CA GLY A 101 -2.92 8.59 14.89
C GLY A 101 -3.35 7.14 15.19
N THR A 102 -3.54 6.29 14.19
CA THR A 102 -3.86 4.87 14.37
C THR A 102 -2.65 4.09 14.85
N ILE A 103 -2.86 3.21 15.83
CA ILE A 103 -1.81 2.35 16.40
C ILE A 103 -2.13 0.89 16.10
N TYR A 104 -1.19 0.20 15.46
CA TYR A 104 -1.20 -1.25 15.28
C TYR A 104 -0.09 -1.87 16.13
N LYS A 105 -0.48 -2.70 17.11
CA LYS A 105 0.44 -3.42 18.01
C LYS A 105 1.54 -2.54 18.62
N GLY A 106 1.17 -1.34 19.07
CA GLY A 106 2.07 -0.41 19.76
C GLY A 106 2.89 0.50 18.84
N LYS A 107 2.73 0.40 17.52
CA LYS A 107 3.41 1.25 16.53
C LYS A 107 2.40 1.97 15.64
N GLN A 108 2.69 3.20 15.24
CA GLN A 108 1.75 4.00 14.43
C GLN A 108 1.76 3.55 12.97
N THR A 109 0.60 3.61 12.31
CA THR A 109 0.50 3.42 10.86
C THR A 109 1.35 4.47 10.12
N GLY A 110 1.88 4.09 8.96
CA GLY A 110 2.81 4.91 8.19
C GLY A 110 4.26 4.85 8.68
N SER A 111 4.59 3.87 9.53
CA SER A 111 5.95 3.67 10.03
C SER A 111 6.46 2.23 9.92
N PHE A 112 5.70 1.34 9.29
CA PHE A 112 6.02 -0.08 9.11
C PHE A 112 6.80 -0.38 7.83
N GLY A 113 6.41 0.22 6.69
CA GLY A 113 7.08 0.06 5.40
C GLY A 113 8.28 0.99 5.24
N GLU A 114 8.90 0.96 4.06
CA GLU A 114 10.00 1.88 3.70
C GLU A 114 9.58 3.34 3.74
N PHE A 115 8.32 3.64 3.38
CA PHE A 115 7.78 5.00 3.38
C PHE A 115 6.32 5.01 3.84
N GLY A 116 5.97 6.02 4.65
CA GLY A 116 4.60 6.37 4.97
C GLY A 116 4.18 7.69 4.34
N ILE A 117 2.93 7.74 3.87
CA ILE A 117 2.30 8.92 3.25
C ILE A 117 1.11 9.32 4.11
N PHE A 118 0.96 10.62 4.36
CA PHE A 118 -0.16 11.19 5.08
C PHE A 118 -0.83 12.27 4.23
N SER A 119 -2.05 12.66 4.60
CA SER A 119 -2.73 13.81 4.00
C SER A 119 -3.34 14.67 5.10
N PHE A 120 -3.31 15.98 4.85
CA PHE A 120 -3.87 17.04 5.68
C PHE A 120 -4.96 17.81 4.94
N ASN A 121 -5.67 17.15 4.01
CA ASN A 121 -6.87 17.68 3.36
C ASN A 121 -7.94 18.08 4.41
N GLY A 122 -8.85 18.98 4.06
CA GLY A 122 -9.94 19.50 4.90
C GLY A 122 -10.82 18.44 5.56
N ASN A 123 -10.89 17.23 5.01
CA ASN A 123 -11.70 16.13 5.53
C ASN A 123 -10.89 15.08 6.33
N LYS A 124 -9.60 15.31 6.59
CA LYS A 124 -8.74 14.40 7.35
C LYS A 124 -8.75 14.71 8.85
N THR A 125 -8.40 13.73 9.67
CA THR A 125 -8.38 13.82 11.15
C THR A 125 -7.57 15.00 11.67
N ILE A 126 -6.42 15.27 11.06
CA ILE A 126 -5.63 16.49 11.25
C ILE A 126 -5.56 17.17 9.89
N THR A 127 -5.84 18.46 9.85
CA THR A 127 -5.97 19.20 8.58
C THR A 127 -5.19 20.50 8.58
N THR A 128 -4.67 20.84 7.40
CA THR A 128 -4.12 22.15 7.04
C THR A 128 -4.87 22.73 5.84
N SER A 129 -6.14 22.34 5.68
CA SER A 129 -6.97 22.51 4.46
C SER A 129 -6.48 21.71 3.25
N GLY A 130 -5.18 21.73 2.98
CA GLY A 130 -4.50 20.89 2.00
C GLY A 130 -3.07 20.59 2.46
N GLY A 131 -2.61 19.38 2.15
CA GLY A 131 -1.29 18.86 2.52
C GLY A 131 -1.27 17.35 2.49
#